data_AF-A0A925NZK7-F1
#
_entry.id   AF-A0A925NZK7-F1
#
_cell.length_a   1.000
_cell.length_b   1.000
_cell.length_c   1.000
_cell.angle_alpha   90.00
_cell.angle_beta   90.00
_cell.angle_gamma   90.00
#
_symmetry.space_group_name_H-M   'P 1'
#
loop_
_entity.id
_entity.type
_entity.pdbx_description
1 polymer ?
#
loop_
_entity_poly.entity_id
_entity_poly.type
_entity_poly.pdbx_seq_one_letter_code
_entity_poly.pdbx_strand_id
1 'polypeptide(L)'
;MEIINKGRIMLFPRLNKWIVIVFVVALSLVGLRGYQLYNYIFEPNIYTPGSIIIPLNATYDQVVDSLKKHQIITNYKAFNWVAKRKKYAESIKPGKYLLDKGLSTNEIINMLRSGDQQPVMVTFNNLRFVEELAGAVAKYIEPDSLELITKFNDPAVYEKFGFNKTKVIESNHHGLLIT
;
A
#
# COMPACT_ATOMS: atom_id res chain seq x y z
N MET A 1 54.29 7.35 48.55
CA MET A 1 55.24 6.97 47.47
C MET A 1 55.17 5.45 47.36
N GLU A 2 54.93 4.80 46.24
CA GLU A 2 54.91 5.19 44.83
C GLU A 2 53.76 4.47 44.08
N ILE A 3 53.33 5.15 43.03
CA ILE A 3 52.42 4.73 41.97
C ILE A 3 53.12 3.65 41.13
N ILE A 4 52.39 2.72 40.50
CA ILE A 4 52.53 2.41 39.06
C ILE A 4 51.31 1.57 38.63
N ASN A 5 50.34 2.29 38.08
CA ASN A 5 49.39 1.78 37.11
C ASN A 5 50.13 1.67 35.77
N LYS A 6 50.19 0.48 35.16
CA LYS A 6 50.67 0.32 33.78
C LYS A 6 49.62 -0.44 32.99
N GLY A 7 48.58 0.29 32.58
CA GLY A 7 47.63 -0.17 31.58
C GLY A 7 48.37 -0.59 30.31
N ARG A 8 48.23 -1.86 29.91
CA ARG A 8 48.72 -2.34 28.62
C ARG A 8 47.87 -1.69 27.53
N ILE A 9 48.48 -0.75 26.81
CA ILE A 9 47.92 -0.19 25.58
C ILE A 9 47.83 -1.34 24.57
N MET A 10 46.62 -1.67 24.11
CA MET A 10 46.42 -2.61 23.02
C MET A 10 47.08 -2.05 21.76
N LEU A 11 48.27 -2.54 21.42
CA LEU A 11 48.96 -2.24 20.18
C LEU A 11 48.25 -3.00 19.05
N PHE A 12 47.53 -2.29 18.18
CA PHE A 12 47.00 -2.85 16.95
C PHE A 12 48.16 -3.43 16.10
N PRO A 13 48.07 -4.68 15.60
CA PRO A 13 49.10 -5.25 14.75
C PRO A 13 49.32 -4.36 13.52
N ARG A 14 50.56 -4.24 13.05
CA ARG A 14 50.92 -3.44 11.86
C ARG A 14 50.25 -4.05 10.62
N LEU A 15 49.02 -3.63 10.34
CA LEU A 15 48.26 -4.09 9.18
C LEU A 15 49.01 -3.70 7.90
N ASN A 16 49.20 -4.67 7.00
CA ASN A 16 49.81 -4.40 5.71
C ASN A 16 48.94 -3.38 4.96
N LYS A 17 49.54 -2.31 4.42
CA LYS A 17 48.81 -1.22 3.73
C LYS A 17 47.90 -1.76 2.62
N TRP A 18 48.29 -2.84 1.96
CA TRP A 18 47.49 -3.53 0.94
C TRP A 18 46.21 -4.15 1.48
N ILE A 19 46.21 -4.70 2.70
CA ILE A 19 45.01 -5.25 3.34
C ILE A 19 44.00 -4.13 3.62
N VAL A 20 44.49 -2.99 4.11
CA VAL A 20 43.66 -1.79 4.34
C VAL A 20 43.05 -1.30 3.03
N ILE A 21 43.84 -1.20 1.96
CA ILE A 21 43.36 -0.75 0.65
C ILE A 21 42.26 -1.68 0.11
N VAL A 22 42.48 -3.00 0.13
CA VAL A 22 41.48 -3.97 -0.33
C VAL A 22 40.18 -3.86 0.46
N PHE A 23 40.28 -3.70 1.79
CA PHE A 23 39.12 -3.55 2.65
C PHE A 23 38.33 -2.27 2.35
N VAL A 24 39.02 -1.14 2.15
CA VAL A 24 38.40 0.14 1.78
C VAL A 24 37.71 0.05 0.42
N VAL A 25 38.34 -0.60 -0.57
CA VAL A 25 37.74 -0.81 -1.89
C VAL A 25 36.49 -1.69 -1.79
N ALA A 26 36.55 -2.79 -1.04
CA ALA A 26 35.40 -3.67 -0.83
C ALA A 26 34.24 -2.93 -0.15
N LEU A 27 34.50 -2.16 0.92
CA LEU A 27 33.49 -1.34 1.58
C LEU A 27 32.89 -0.29 0.65
N SER A 28 33.72 0.35 -0.17
CA SER A 28 33.25 1.35 -1.15
C SER A 28 32.32 0.71 -2.18
N LEU A 29 32.65 -0.48 -2.68
CA LEU A 29 31.77 -1.23 -3.61
C LEU A 29 30.44 -1.61 -2.96
N VAL A 30 30.46 -2.06 -1.71
CA VAL A 30 29.23 -2.37 -0.95
C VAL A 30 28.39 -1.11 -0.74
N GLY A 31 29.02 0.01 -0.37
CA GLY A 31 28.35 1.30 -0.19
C GLY A 31 27.68 1.79 -1.48
N LEU A 32 28.39 1.72 -2.60
CA LEU A 32 27.84 2.06 -3.92
C LEU A 32 26.65 1.18 -4.30
N ARG A 33 26.75 -0.13 -4.08
CA ARG A 33 25.63 -1.06 -4.34
C ARG A 33 24.45 -0.82 -3.41
N GLY A 34 24.70 -0.51 -2.14
CA GLY A 34 23.67 -0.13 -1.17
C GLY A 34 22.94 1.13 -1.59
N TYR A 35 23.68 2.17 -2.01
CA TYR A 35 23.10 3.42 -2.50
C TYR A 35 22.25 3.22 -3.75
N GLN A 36 22.72 2.44 -4.73
CA GLN A 36 21.93 2.09 -5.91
C GLN A 36 20.62 1.39 -5.55
N LEU A 37 20.65 0.44 -4.60
CA LEU A 37 19.46 -0.27 -4.17
C LEU A 37 18.49 0.64 -3.39
N TYR A 38 19.04 1.55 -2.57
CA TYR A 38 18.24 2.55 -1.86
C TYR A 38 17.44 3.40 -2.86
N ASN A 39 18.11 3.99 -3.84
CA ASN A 39 17.46 4.81 -4.87
C ASN A 39 16.41 3.99 -5.64
N TYR A 40 16.73 2.74 -5.99
CA TYR A 40 15.81 1.87 -6.71
C TYR A 40 14.49 1.59 -5.96
N ILE A 41 14.48 1.66 -4.63
CA ILE A 41 13.32 1.38 -3.78
C ILE A 41 12.58 2.68 -3.37
N PHE A 42 13.34 3.72 -3.04
CA PHE A 42 12.85 4.92 -2.37
C PHE A 42 12.80 6.18 -3.24
N GLU A 43 13.33 6.17 -4.47
CA GLU A 43 13.08 7.28 -5.39
C GLU A 43 11.59 7.32 -5.81
N PRO A 44 11.04 8.53 -6.04
CA PRO A 44 9.71 8.71 -6.58
C PRO A 44 9.53 7.91 -7.88
N ASN A 45 8.50 7.07 -7.93
CA ASN A 45 8.24 6.20 -9.07
C ASN A 45 6.94 6.57 -9.80
N ILE A 46 6.34 7.73 -9.48
CA ILE A 46 5.12 8.22 -10.14
C ILE A 46 5.50 9.10 -11.34
N TYR A 47 5.07 8.69 -12.52
CA TYR A 47 5.18 9.45 -13.77
C TYR A 47 3.96 10.35 -13.94
N THR A 48 2.77 9.74 -14.08
CA THR A 48 1.50 10.46 -14.22
C THR A 48 0.63 10.17 -13.01
N PRO A 49 0.32 11.18 -12.18
CA PRO A 49 -0.63 11.00 -11.09
C PRO A 49 -2.00 10.60 -11.62
N GLY A 50 -2.66 9.71 -10.91
CA GLY A 50 -3.97 9.24 -11.33
C GLY A 50 -4.51 8.18 -10.39
N SER A 51 -5.67 7.64 -10.75
CA SER A 51 -6.26 6.54 -10.00
C SER A 51 -6.29 5.26 -10.80
N ILE A 52 -6.03 4.14 -10.12
CA ILE A 52 -6.30 2.80 -10.66
C ILE A 52 -7.45 2.15 -9.90
N ILE A 53 -8.20 1.30 -10.59
CA ILE A 53 -9.23 0.46 -9.99
C ILE A 53 -8.75 -0.98 -10.11
N ILE A 54 -8.66 -1.66 -8.97
CA ILE A 54 -8.29 -3.07 -8.88
C ILE A 54 -9.59 -3.86 -8.65
N PRO A 55 -10.02 -4.72 -9.58
CA PRO A 55 -11.26 -5.47 -9.43
C PRO A 55 -11.16 -6.57 -8.36
N LEU A 56 -12.29 -7.11 -7.95
CA LEU A 56 -12.34 -8.28 -7.08
C LEU A 56 -11.60 -9.47 -7.69
N ASN A 57 -10.79 -10.16 -6.88
CA ASN A 57 -9.95 -11.30 -7.29
C ASN A 57 -8.94 -10.97 -8.40
N ALA A 58 -8.54 -9.71 -8.54
CA ALA A 58 -7.53 -9.30 -9.51
C ALA A 58 -6.22 -10.08 -9.35
N THR A 59 -5.62 -10.45 -10.47
CA THR A 59 -4.28 -11.02 -10.52
C THR A 59 -3.21 -9.92 -10.46
N TYR A 60 -1.99 -10.30 -10.10
CA TYR A 60 -0.85 -9.37 -10.12
C TYR A 60 -0.66 -8.71 -11.48
N ASP A 61 -0.81 -9.48 -12.56
CA ASP A 61 -0.63 -8.98 -13.92
C ASP A 61 -1.70 -7.94 -14.28
N GLN A 62 -2.95 -8.12 -13.84
CA GLN A 62 -4.02 -7.14 -14.03
C GLN A 62 -3.73 -5.80 -13.32
N VAL A 63 -3.09 -5.84 -12.15
CA VAL A 63 -2.63 -4.63 -11.46
C VAL A 63 -1.53 -3.93 -12.25
N VAL A 64 -0.53 -4.68 -12.71
CA VAL A 64 0.57 -4.15 -13.52
C VAL A 64 0.05 -3.56 -14.84
N ASP A 65 -0.90 -4.22 -15.49
CA ASP A 65 -1.50 -3.75 -16.73
C ASP A 65 -2.33 -2.48 -16.51
N SER A 66 -3.03 -2.35 -15.38
CA SER A 66 -3.72 -1.12 -14.99
C SER A 66 -2.74 0.05 -14.79
N LEU A 67 -1.59 -0.20 -14.17
CA LEU A 67 -0.51 0.77 -14.00
C LEU A 67 0.16 1.15 -15.33
N LYS A 68 0.28 0.22 -16.28
CA LYS A 68 0.81 0.47 -17.64
C LYS A 68 -0.16 1.27 -18.51
N LYS A 69 -1.44 0.89 -18.51
CA LYS A 69 -2.48 1.50 -19.32
C LYS A 69 -2.58 3.01 -19.07
N HIS A 70 -2.48 3.42 -17.82
CA HIS A 70 -2.54 4.83 -17.41
C HIS A 70 -1.15 5.47 -17.24
N GLN A 71 -0.07 4.75 -17.58
CA GLN A 71 1.33 5.21 -17.45
C GLN A 71 1.62 5.84 -16.08
N ILE A 72 1.16 5.19 -15.00
CA ILE A 72 1.23 5.77 -13.66
C ILE A 72 2.65 5.78 -13.14
N ILE A 73 3.43 4.73 -13.41
CA ILE A 73 4.78 4.55 -12.87
C ILE A 73 5.86 4.58 -13.94
N THR A 74 7.06 5.03 -13.56
CA THR A 74 8.20 5.13 -14.49
C THR A 74 8.99 3.82 -14.55
N ASN A 75 9.25 3.21 -13.40
CA ASN A 75 10.13 2.06 -13.22
C ASN A 75 9.36 0.82 -12.77
N TYR A 76 8.87 0.08 -13.76
CA TYR A 76 8.18 -1.20 -13.55
C TYR A 76 9.10 -2.30 -13.02
N LYS A 77 10.41 -2.25 -13.31
CA LYS A 77 11.36 -3.23 -12.78
C LYS A 77 11.50 -3.07 -11.26
N ALA A 78 11.56 -1.84 -10.77
CA ALA A 78 11.58 -1.55 -9.34
C ALA A 78 10.30 -2.05 -8.67
N PHE A 79 9.16 -1.71 -9.26
CA PHE A 79 7.86 -2.19 -8.80
C PHE A 79 7.82 -3.71 -8.68
N ASN A 80 8.16 -4.42 -9.76
CA ASN A 80 8.17 -5.89 -9.78
C ASN A 80 9.10 -6.49 -8.71
N TRP A 81 10.29 -5.91 -8.54
CA TRP A 81 11.25 -6.40 -7.57
C TRP A 81 10.76 -6.23 -6.13
N VAL A 82 10.28 -5.02 -5.79
CA VAL A 82 9.75 -4.73 -4.45
C VAL A 82 8.47 -5.52 -4.18
N ALA A 83 7.60 -5.67 -5.19
CA ALA A 83 6.35 -6.41 -5.07
C ALA A 83 6.61 -7.89 -4.77
N LYS A 84 7.58 -8.49 -5.47
CA LYS A 84 8.04 -9.86 -5.20
C LYS A 84 8.63 -10.00 -3.79
N ARG A 85 9.49 -9.06 -3.37
CA ARG A 85 10.10 -9.06 -2.02
C ARG A 85 9.06 -8.93 -0.91
N LYS A 86 8.00 -8.17 -1.13
CA LYS A 86 6.90 -7.95 -0.18
C LYS A 86 5.74 -8.92 -0.34
N LYS A 87 5.85 -9.92 -1.23
CA LYS A 87 4.78 -10.89 -1.54
C LYS A 87 3.44 -10.23 -1.88
N TYR A 88 3.47 -9.10 -2.60
CA TYR A 88 2.26 -8.34 -2.89
C TYR A 88 1.23 -9.15 -3.68
N ALA A 89 1.66 -10.04 -4.56
CA ALA A 89 0.77 -10.92 -5.33
C ALA A 89 -0.14 -11.81 -4.45
N GLU A 90 0.24 -12.08 -3.19
CA GLU A 90 -0.54 -12.86 -2.22
C GLU A 90 -1.51 -11.98 -1.40
N SER A 91 -1.46 -10.66 -1.56
CA SER A 91 -2.18 -9.68 -0.73
C SER A 91 -2.74 -8.54 -1.56
N ILE A 92 -3.31 -8.87 -2.73
CA ILE A 92 -3.99 -7.91 -3.59
C ILE A 92 -5.32 -7.53 -2.95
N LYS A 93 -5.55 -6.23 -2.78
CA LYS A 93 -6.76 -5.69 -2.20
C LYS A 93 -7.57 -4.97 -3.30
N PRO A 94 -8.82 -5.39 -3.56
CA PRO A 94 -9.66 -4.74 -4.57
C PRO A 94 -10.07 -3.35 -4.10
N GLY A 95 -10.23 -2.41 -5.03
CA GLY A 95 -10.67 -1.04 -4.72
C GLY A 95 -9.99 0.01 -5.59
N LYS A 96 -10.27 1.28 -5.27
CA LYS A 96 -9.73 2.44 -6.00
C LYS A 96 -8.58 3.07 -5.25
N TYR A 97 -7.44 3.20 -5.92
CA TYR A 97 -6.22 3.77 -5.35
C TYR A 97 -5.85 5.05 -6.08
N LEU A 98 -5.63 6.13 -5.34
CA LEU A 98 -5.08 7.37 -5.86
C LEU A 98 -3.56 7.35 -5.69
N LEU A 99 -2.84 7.55 -6.79
CA LEU A 99 -1.40 7.50 -6.88
C LEU A 99 -0.91 8.92 -7.17
N ASP A 100 -0.62 9.67 -6.11
CA ASP A 100 -0.20 11.07 -6.19
C ASP A 100 1.30 11.24 -6.47
N LYS A 101 1.71 12.44 -6.91
CA LYS A 101 3.12 12.75 -7.17
C LYS A 101 3.99 12.48 -5.94
N GLY A 102 5.21 12.01 -6.18
CA GLY A 102 6.23 11.88 -5.15
C GLY A 102 6.27 10.51 -4.46
N LEU A 103 5.26 9.65 -4.65
CA LEU A 103 5.28 8.31 -4.06
C LEU A 103 6.42 7.46 -4.63
N SER A 104 7.20 6.88 -3.73
CA SER A 104 8.22 5.89 -4.06
C SER A 104 7.62 4.53 -4.37
N THR A 105 8.41 3.66 -5.01
CA THR A 105 8.00 2.27 -5.27
C THR A 105 7.57 1.54 -3.99
N ASN A 106 8.30 1.78 -2.90
CA ASN A 106 8.02 1.19 -1.59
C ASN A 106 6.66 1.62 -1.03
N GLU A 107 6.32 2.90 -1.14
CA GLU A 107 5.07 3.49 -0.67
C GLU A 107 3.89 3.02 -1.50
N ILE A 108 4.02 3.03 -2.84
CA ILE A 108 2.99 2.50 -3.75
C ILE A 108 2.63 1.07 -3.34
N ILE A 109 3.62 0.19 -3.17
CA ILE A 109 3.34 -1.21 -2.82
C ILE A 109 2.78 -1.35 -1.41
N ASN A 110 3.21 -0.52 -0.46
CA ASN A 110 2.63 -0.51 0.89
C ASN A 110 1.16 -0.11 0.84
N MET A 111 0.81 0.95 0.11
CA MET A 111 -0.55 1.43 -0.07
C MET A 111 -1.43 0.32 -0.69
N LEU A 112 -0.99 -0.27 -1.80
CA LEU A 112 -1.73 -1.36 -2.47
C LEU A 112 -1.89 -2.62 -1.61
N ARG A 113 -0.87 -2.96 -0.80
CA ARG A 113 -0.88 -4.16 0.06
C ARG A 113 -1.71 -3.96 1.33
N SER A 114 -1.73 -2.74 1.86
CA SER A 114 -2.53 -2.39 3.04
C SER A 114 -3.99 -2.14 2.70
N GLY A 115 -4.32 -1.92 1.42
CA GLY A 115 -5.66 -1.50 1.04
C GLY A 115 -5.95 -0.07 1.48
N ASP A 116 -4.92 0.78 1.55
CA ASP A 116 -5.06 2.21 1.85
C ASP A 116 -5.67 2.91 0.63
N GLN A 117 -7.00 2.83 0.57
CA GLN A 117 -7.83 3.31 -0.51
C GLN A 117 -8.33 4.71 -0.18
N GLN A 118 -8.52 5.54 -1.21
CA GLN A 118 -9.23 6.79 -1.03
C GLN A 118 -10.71 6.48 -0.79
N PRO A 119 -11.27 6.84 0.38
CA PRO A 119 -12.68 6.61 0.65
C PRO A 119 -13.54 7.41 -0.33
N VAL A 120 -14.52 6.76 -0.95
CA VAL A 120 -15.49 7.46 -1.80
C VAL A 120 -16.57 8.02 -0.89
N MET A 121 -16.68 9.34 -0.79
CA MET A 121 -17.81 9.96 -0.11
C MET A 121 -19.07 9.78 -0.94
N VAL A 122 -19.96 8.91 -0.48
CA VAL A 122 -21.29 8.79 -1.05
C VAL A 122 -22.28 9.54 -0.16
N THR A 123 -22.74 10.70 -0.62
CA THR A 123 -23.77 11.48 0.08
C THR A 123 -25.14 11.02 -0.38
N PHE A 124 -25.84 10.25 0.44
CA PHE A 124 -27.22 9.85 0.17
C PHE A 124 -28.16 10.90 0.76
N ASN A 125 -28.94 11.57 -0.09
CA ASN A 125 -29.96 12.49 0.37
C ASN A 125 -31.24 11.69 0.66
N ASN A 126 -31.53 11.49 1.94
CA ASN A 126 -32.78 10.94 2.51
C ASN A 126 -33.45 9.82 1.69
N LEU A 127 -32.73 8.71 1.48
CA LEU A 127 -33.27 7.51 0.83
C LEU A 127 -34.12 6.73 1.83
N ARG A 128 -35.41 6.53 1.51
CA ARG A 128 -36.39 5.91 2.42
C ARG A 128 -36.36 4.38 2.37
N PHE A 129 -35.76 3.80 1.32
CA PHE A 129 -35.82 2.38 1.02
C PHE A 129 -34.43 1.79 0.67
N VAL A 130 -34.17 0.55 1.09
CA VAL A 130 -32.89 -0.15 0.93
C VAL A 130 -32.54 -0.34 -0.55
N GLU A 131 -33.55 -0.44 -1.40
CA GLU A 131 -33.47 -0.58 -2.85
C GLU A 131 -32.95 0.70 -3.52
N GLU A 132 -33.37 1.88 -3.03
CA GLU A 132 -32.87 3.16 -3.52
C GLU A 132 -31.40 3.36 -3.12
N LEU A 133 -31.04 2.93 -1.91
CA LEU A 133 -29.67 2.94 -1.43
C LEU A 133 -28.79 2.00 -2.27
N ALA A 134 -29.22 0.76 -2.51
CA ALA A 134 -28.49 -0.19 -3.34
C ALA A 134 -28.28 0.32 -4.77
N GLY A 135 -29.29 0.94 -5.38
CA GLY A 135 -29.17 1.55 -6.71
C GLY A 135 -28.26 2.78 -6.74
N ALA A 136 -28.19 3.57 -5.67
CA ALA A 136 -27.28 4.70 -5.55
C ALA A 136 -25.83 4.24 -5.30
N VAL A 137 -25.64 3.25 -4.42
CA VAL A 137 -24.34 2.68 -4.04
C VAL A 137 -23.71 1.91 -5.20
N ALA A 138 -24.47 1.09 -5.93
CA ALA A 138 -23.98 0.29 -7.07
C ALA A 138 -23.33 1.14 -8.18
N LYS A 139 -23.58 2.45 -8.21
CA LYS A 139 -22.90 3.38 -9.15
C LYS A 139 -21.45 3.69 -8.75
N TYR A 140 -21.08 3.44 -7.50
CA TYR A 140 -19.78 3.81 -6.93
C TYR A 140 -18.94 2.59 -6.51
N ILE A 141 -19.54 1.40 -6.43
CA ILE A 141 -18.86 0.15 -6.05
C ILE A 141 -19.15 -0.97 -7.06
N GLU A 142 -18.32 -2.00 -7.07
CA GLU A 142 -18.36 -3.10 -8.06
C GLU A 142 -19.61 -4.03 -8.00
N PRO A 143 -20.20 -4.34 -6.83
CA PRO A 143 -21.40 -5.19 -6.75
C PRO A 143 -22.63 -4.58 -7.43
N ASP A 144 -23.42 -5.42 -8.10
CA ASP A 144 -24.72 -5.02 -8.65
C ASP A 144 -25.73 -4.74 -7.52
N SER A 145 -26.64 -3.82 -7.77
CA SER A 145 -27.78 -3.46 -6.93
C SER A 145 -28.55 -4.67 -6.38
N LEU A 146 -28.72 -5.74 -7.16
CA LEU A 146 -29.36 -6.98 -6.72
C LEU A 146 -28.52 -7.78 -5.71
N GLU A 147 -27.20 -7.83 -5.89
CA GLU A 147 -26.27 -8.43 -4.92
C GLU A 147 -26.23 -7.63 -3.62
N LEU A 148 -26.35 -6.30 -3.71
CA LEU A 148 -26.46 -5.41 -2.55
C LEU A 148 -27.78 -5.60 -1.81
N ILE A 149 -28.92 -5.69 -2.52
CA ILE A 149 -30.24 -5.92 -1.90
C ILE A 149 -30.29 -7.27 -1.20
N THR A 150 -29.71 -8.32 -1.79
CA THR A 150 -29.66 -9.65 -1.16
C THR A 150 -28.76 -9.67 0.06
N LYS A 151 -27.58 -9.03 0.00
CA LYS A 151 -26.70 -8.85 1.17
C LYS A 151 -27.32 -7.99 2.26
N PHE A 152 -28.04 -6.93 1.90
CA PHE A 152 -28.74 -6.09 2.86
C PHE A 152 -29.94 -6.81 3.46
N ASN A 153 -30.56 -7.78 2.81
CA ASN A 153 -31.68 -8.55 3.37
C ASN A 153 -31.25 -9.78 4.19
N ASP A 154 -29.96 -10.11 4.23
CA ASP A 154 -29.43 -11.24 4.99
C ASP A 154 -29.42 -10.93 6.51
N PRO A 155 -30.22 -11.66 7.33
CA PRO A 155 -30.28 -11.49 8.79
C PRO A 155 -28.92 -11.51 9.48
N ALA A 156 -27.93 -12.23 8.95
CA ALA A 156 -26.59 -12.35 9.52
C ALA A 156 -25.75 -11.07 9.40
N VAL A 157 -26.05 -10.20 8.43
CA VAL A 157 -25.35 -8.91 8.23
C VAL A 157 -25.80 -7.90 9.30
N TYR A 158 -27.08 -7.91 9.66
CA TYR A 158 -27.66 -7.03 10.68
C TYR A 158 -27.05 -7.22 12.07
N GLU A 159 -26.83 -8.47 12.47
CA GLU A 159 -26.22 -8.80 13.77
C GLU A 159 -24.75 -8.39 13.84
N LYS A 160 -24.01 -8.53 12.73
CA LYS A 160 -22.58 -8.19 12.66
C LYS A 160 -22.31 -6.69 12.77
N PHE A 161 -23.24 -5.85 12.30
CA PHE A 161 -23.11 -4.39 12.30
C PHE A 161 -24.00 -3.69 13.33
N GLY A 162 -24.71 -4.43 14.18
CA GLY A 162 -25.53 -3.88 15.27
C GLY A 162 -26.82 -3.17 14.82
N PHE A 163 -27.27 -3.40 13.58
CA PHE A 163 -28.49 -2.80 13.04
C PHE A 163 -29.69 -3.73 13.29
N ASN A 164 -30.68 -3.29 14.07
CA ASN A 164 -31.94 -4.02 14.19
C ASN A 164 -32.88 -3.61 13.05
N LYS A 165 -33.65 -4.55 12.47
CA LYS A 165 -34.50 -4.36 11.27
C LYS A 165 -35.47 -3.16 11.39
N THR A 166 -35.77 -2.75 12.62
CA THR A 166 -36.67 -1.65 12.98
C THR A 166 -35.97 -0.29 13.17
N LYS A 167 -34.64 -0.21 13.06
CA LYS A 167 -33.84 1.00 13.33
C LYS A 167 -33.18 1.62 12.09
N VAL A 168 -33.68 1.31 10.90
CA VAL A 168 -33.21 1.92 9.63
C VAL A 168 -33.68 3.37 9.48
N ILE A 169 -34.65 3.84 10.30
CA ILE A 169 -35.35 5.12 10.07
C ILE A 169 -34.84 6.27 10.98
N GLU A 170 -33.84 6.07 11.85
CA GLU A 170 -33.52 7.08 12.87
C GLU A 170 -32.02 7.29 13.15
N SER A 171 -31.19 7.34 12.11
CA SER A 171 -29.80 7.80 12.23
C SER A 171 -29.57 9.03 11.35
N ASN A 172 -30.13 10.16 11.78
CA ASN A 172 -29.83 11.47 11.23
C ASN A 172 -28.35 11.84 11.46
N HIS A 173 -27.71 12.35 10.41
CA HIS A 173 -26.54 13.26 10.39
C HIS A 173 -25.09 12.78 10.27
N HIS A 174 -24.79 11.49 10.02
CA HIS A 174 -23.40 11.11 9.76
C HIS A 174 -23.26 10.26 8.49
N GLY A 175 -22.67 10.87 7.45
CA GLY A 175 -22.33 10.19 6.20
C GLY A 175 -21.47 8.96 6.47
N LEU A 176 -21.73 7.87 5.75
CA LEU A 176 -21.00 6.62 5.90
C LEU A 176 -19.77 6.62 4.98
N LEU A 177 -18.60 6.41 5.57
CA LEU A 177 -17.38 6.12 4.82
C LEU A 177 -17.40 4.64 4.45
N ILE A 178 -17.43 4.34 3.14
CA ILE A 178 -17.28 2.98 2.62
C ILE A 178 -15.84 2.88 2.09
N THR A 179 -15.06 2.00 2.70
CA THR A 179 -13.71 1.60 2.28
C THR A 179 -13.74 0.21 1.68
#